data_AF-A0A1Y1QAF1-F1
#
_entry.id   AF-A0A1Y1QAF1-F1
#
_cell.length_a   1.000
_cell.length_b   1.000
_cell.length_c   1.000
_cell.angle_alpha   90.00
_cell.angle_beta   90.00
_cell.angle_gamma   90.00
#
_symmetry.space_group_name_H-M   'P 1'
#
loop_
_entity.id
_entity.type
_entity.pdbx_description
1 polymer ?
#
loop_
_entity_poly.entity_id
_entity_poly.type
_entity_poly.pdbx_seq_one_letter_code
_entity_poly.pdbx_strand_id
1 'polypeptide(L)'
;MSNWDSAIKETVESLTAPFDSHDIIRELARRNQCDYVKALSAITTDTPFHQFHTQLGHQIKSVCEQLGFMGEDSRSPDIFGQQSKCKKWIRSE
;
A
#
# COMPACT_ATOMS: atom_id res chain seq x y z
N MET A 1 6.18 -4.03 15.75
CA MET A 1 5.11 -3.81 14.75
C MET A 1 5.26 -2.40 14.26
N SER A 2 5.40 -2.20 12.95
CA SER A 2 5.47 -0.86 12.41
C SER A 2 4.12 -0.15 12.65
N ASN A 3 4.12 1.19 12.69
CA ASN A 3 2.89 1.97 12.89
C ASN A 3 1.80 1.68 11.83
N TRP A 4 2.16 1.08 10.70
CA TRP A 4 1.26 0.86 9.56
C TRP A 4 0.72 -0.56 9.45
N ASP A 5 1.30 -1.56 10.12
CA ASP A 5 0.95 -2.97 9.88
C ASP A 5 -0.53 -3.25 10.17
N SER A 6 -1.04 -2.74 11.29
CA SER A 6 -2.46 -2.87 11.66
C SER A 6 -3.38 -2.16 10.68
N ALA A 7 -3.04 -0.92 10.30
CA ALA A 7 -3.84 -0.14 9.36
C ALA A 7 -3.84 -0.75 7.94
N ILE A 8 -2.71 -1.35 7.51
CA ILE A 8 -2.61 -2.11 6.26
C ILE A 8 -3.50 -3.34 6.34
N LYS A 9 -3.44 -4.11 7.43
CA LYS A 9 -4.28 -5.30 7.62
C LYS A 9 -5.77 -4.96 7.54
N GLU A 10 -6.22 -3.95 8.28
CA GLU A 10 -7.61 -3.47 8.25
C GLU A 10 -8.04 -2.99 6.85
N THR A 11 -7.11 -2.37 6.12
CA THR A 11 -7.35 -1.93 4.74
C THR A 11 -7.52 -3.15 3.82
N VAL A 12 -6.60 -4.11 3.87
CA VAL A 12 -6.66 -5.34 3.06
C VAL A 12 -7.93 -6.13 3.32
N GLU A 13 -8.32 -6.31 4.59
CA GLU A 13 -9.55 -7.04 4.97
C GLU A 13 -10.83 -6.35 4.48
N SER A 14 -10.78 -5.05 4.24
CA SER A 14 -11.93 -4.28 3.74
C SER A 14 -12.05 -4.22 2.21
N LEU A 15 -10.99 -4.58 1.48
CA LEU A 15 -10.98 -4.57 0.03
C LEU A 15 -11.56 -5.89 -0.51
N THR A 16 -12.34 -5.79 -1.59
CA THR A 16 -12.79 -6.97 -2.33
C THR A 16 -11.69 -7.40 -3.29
N ALA A 17 -11.24 -8.65 -3.19
CA ALA A 17 -10.23 -9.19 -4.09
C ALA A 17 -10.79 -9.39 -5.52
N PRO A 18 -9.96 -9.25 -6.57
CA PRO A 18 -8.56 -8.85 -6.51
C PRO A 18 -8.40 -7.33 -6.38
N PHE A 19 -7.32 -6.90 -5.72
CA PHE A 19 -6.90 -5.50 -5.59
C PHE A 19 -5.39 -5.38 -5.81
N ASP A 20 -4.88 -4.18 -6.03
CA ASP A 20 -3.44 -3.93 -6.14
C ASP A 20 -2.87 -3.10 -4.99
N SER A 21 -1.54 -2.99 -4.93
CA SER A 21 -0.86 -2.20 -3.90
C SER A 21 -1.24 -0.71 -3.93
N HIS A 22 -1.61 -0.14 -5.09
CA HIS A 22 -2.09 1.25 -5.14
C HIS A 22 -3.49 1.38 -4.57
N ASP A 23 -4.38 0.41 -4.75
CA ASP A 23 -5.70 0.39 -4.10
C ASP A 23 -5.56 0.43 -2.58
N ILE A 24 -4.62 -0.36 -2.03
CA ILE A 24 -4.30 -0.35 -0.60
C ILE A 24 -3.75 1.01 -0.17
N ILE A 25 -2.78 1.58 -0.90
CA ILE A 25 -2.19 2.89 -0.56
C ILE A 25 -3.25 3.99 -0.59
N ARG A 26 -4.15 4.00 -1.59
CA ARG A 26 -5.23 4.99 -1.70
C ARG A 26 -6.18 4.88 -0.52
N GLU A 27 -6.62 3.66 -0.18
CA GLU A 27 -7.55 3.46 0.93
C GLU A 27 -6.89 3.72 2.30
N LEU A 28 -5.62 3.34 2.46
CA LEU A 28 -4.82 3.63 3.65
C LEU A 28 -4.68 5.13 3.88
N ALA A 29 -4.34 5.89 2.82
CA ALA A 29 -4.27 7.35 2.86
C ALA A 29 -5.63 7.98 3.17
N ARG A 30 -6.71 7.46 2.58
CA ARG A 30 -8.08 7.97 2.79
C ARG A 30 -8.53 7.79 4.24
N ARG A 31 -8.22 6.66 4.88
CA ARG A 31 -8.60 6.33 6.27
C ARG A 31 -7.70 7.00 7.31
N ASN A 32 -6.43 7.20 7.00
CA ASN A 32 -5.41 7.66 7.95
C ASN A 32 -4.79 8.99 7.52
N GLN A 33 -5.59 9.94 7.04
CA GLN A 33 -5.12 11.16 6.37
C GLN A 33 -4.08 11.93 7.19
N CYS A 34 -4.34 12.16 8.48
CA CYS A 34 -3.43 12.88 9.35
C CYS A 34 -2.07 12.18 9.51
N ASP A 35 -2.09 10.87 9.79
CA ASP A 35 -0.86 10.09 9.96
C ASP A 35 -0.10 9.92 8.65
N TYR A 36 -0.82 9.80 7.53
CA TYR A 36 -0.26 9.70 6.19
C TYR A 36 0.48 11.01 5.82
N VAL A 37 -0.15 12.17 6.03
CA VAL A 37 0.48 13.48 5.80
C VAL A 37 1.66 13.69 6.75
N LYS A 38 1.53 13.30 8.02
CA LYS A 38 2.62 13.40 9.00
C LYS A 38 3.82 12.55 8.59
N ALA A 39 3.60 11.31 8.16
CA ALA A 39 4.64 10.42 7.68
C ALA A 39 5.35 10.98 6.44
N LEU A 40 4.59 11.50 5.46
CA LEU A 40 5.16 12.18 4.30
C LEU A 40 5.99 13.41 4.67
N SER A 41 5.50 14.22 5.60
CA SER A 41 6.20 15.44 6.05
C SER A 41 7.53 15.18 6.77
N ALA A 42 7.72 13.96 7.30
CA ALA A 42 8.94 13.55 7.97
C ALA A 42 10.04 13.10 6.99
N ILE A 43 9.72 12.90 5.70
CA ILE A 43 10.68 12.49 4.68
C ILE A 43 11.34 13.73 4.08
N THR A 44 12.67 13.79 4.14
CA THR A 44 13.46 14.97 3.77
C THR A 44 14.08 14.91 2.37
N THR A 45 13.67 13.96 1.53
CA THR A 45 14.18 13.82 0.16
C THR A 45 13.33 14.60 -0.84
N ASP A 46 13.84 14.81 -2.04
CA ASP A 46 13.10 15.48 -3.13
C ASP A 46 11.95 14.61 -3.69
N THR A 47 11.82 13.35 -3.25
CA THR A 47 10.82 12.40 -3.74
C THR A 47 10.07 11.71 -2.59
N PRO A 48 9.43 12.46 -1.68
CA PRO A 48 8.89 11.92 -0.44
C PRO A 48 7.81 10.86 -0.68
N PHE A 49 6.96 11.06 -1.69
CA PHE A 49 5.94 10.08 -2.09
C PHE A 49 6.55 8.78 -2.58
N HIS A 50 7.54 8.84 -3.46
CA HIS A 50 8.20 7.65 -4.00
C HIS A 50 8.86 6.83 -2.90
N GLN A 51 9.59 7.49 -2.01
CA GLN A 51 10.24 6.85 -0.88
C GLN A 51 9.22 6.24 0.09
N PHE A 52 8.16 6.96 0.42
CA PHE A 52 7.13 6.45 1.32
C PHE A 52 6.36 5.28 0.73
N HIS A 53 5.96 5.35 -0.54
CA HIS A 53 5.22 4.30 -1.22
C HIS A 53 6.04 3.04 -1.42
N THR A 54 7.36 3.17 -1.61
CA THR A 54 8.27 2.02 -1.63
C THR A 54 8.29 1.31 -0.28
N GLN A 55 8.38 2.06 0.82
CA GLN A 55 8.32 1.50 2.18
C GLN A 55 6.98 0.82 2.46
N LEU A 56 5.87 1.50 2.14
CA LEU A 56 4.53 0.92 2.25
C LEU A 56 4.39 -0.33 1.38
N GLY A 57 4.92 -0.33 0.16
CA GLY A 57 4.89 -1.49 -0.73
C GLY A 57 5.54 -2.73 -0.12
N HIS A 58 6.66 -2.57 0.59
CA HIS A 58 7.32 -3.66 1.31
C HIS A 58 6.46 -4.18 2.48
N GLN A 59 5.84 -3.27 3.23
CA GLN A 59 4.97 -3.64 4.36
C GLN A 59 3.68 -4.32 3.89
N ILE A 60 3.05 -3.77 2.85
CA ILE A 60 1.88 -4.33 2.18
C ILE A 60 2.16 -5.75 1.73
N LYS A 61 3.31 -5.97 1.06
CA LYS A 61 3.71 -7.31 0.65
C LYS A 61 3.75 -8.28 1.83
N SER A 62 4.44 -7.90 2.90
CA SER A 62 4.54 -8.74 4.10
C SER A 62 3.18 -9.04 4.73
N VAL A 63 2.29 -8.05 4.83
CA VAL A 63 0.95 -8.24 5.42
C VAL A 63 0.06 -9.10 4.51
N CYS A 64 0.05 -8.84 3.21
CA CYS A 64 -0.71 -9.64 2.25
C CYS A 64 -0.28 -11.12 2.27
N GLU A 65 1.03 -11.39 2.27
CA GLU A 65 1.57 -12.75 2.36
C GLU A 65 1.18 -13.43 3.69
N GLN A 66 1.21 -12.71 4.81
CA GLN A 66 0.73 -13.22 6.11
C GLN A 66 -0.77 -13.51 6.14
N LEU A 67 -1.57 -12.76 5.36
CA LEU A 67 -3.01 -12.96 5.23
C LEU A 67 -3.37 -14.02 4.18
N GLY A 68 -2.38 -14.70 3.59
CA GLY A 68 -2.61 -15.76 2.60
C GLY A 68 -2.99 -15.24 1.21
N PHE A 69 -2.58 -14.03 0.85
CA PHE A 69 -2.69 -13.54 -0.53
C PHE A 69 -1.41 -13.87 -1.31
N MET A 70 -1.59 -14.20 -2.59
CA MET A 70 -0.48 -14.33 -3.53
C MET A 70 -0.33 -13.04 -4.36
N GLY A 71 0.91 -12.58 -4.51
CA GLY A 71 1.24 -11.35 -5.24
C GLY A 71 1.77 -11.61 -6.64
N GLU A 72 1.07 -11.11 -7.66
CA GLU A 72 1.49 -11.14 -9.06
C GLU A 72 2.00 -9.77 -9.50
N ASP A 73 3.02 -9.74 -10.38
CA ASP A 73 3.49 -8.48 -10.95
C ASP A 73 2.40 -7.83 -11.81
N SER A 74 2.18 -6.54 -11.60
CA SER A 74 1.17 -5.77 -12.31
C SER A 74 1.64 -4.34 -12.59
N ARG A 75 0.80 -3.59 -13.30
CA ARG A 75 0.93 -2.14 -13.45
C ARG A 75 -0.44 -1.52 -13.27
N SER A 76 -0.49 -0.47 -12.45
CA SER A 76 -1.69 0.33 -12.30
C SER A 76 -1.33 1.79 -12.04
N PRO A 77 -2.29 2.72 -12.24
CA PRO A 77 -2.06 4.13 -11.96
C PRO A 77 -1.76 4.35 -10.47
N ASP A 78 -0.70 5.05 -10.14
CA ASP A 78 -0.44 5.50 -8.77
C ASP A 78 -1.44 6.60 -8.34
N ILE A 79 -1.21 7.21 -7.17
CA ILE A 79 -2.09 8.27 -6.66
C ILE A 79 -2.06 9.56 -7.51
N PHE A 80 -1.07 9.71 -8.39
CA PHE A 80 -0.90 10.83 -9.33
C PHE A 80 -1.39 10.48 -10.74
N GLY A 81 -1.94 9.29 -10.95
CA GLY A 81 -2.41 8.80 -12.24
C GLY A 81 -1.30 8.26 -13.15
N GLN A 82 -0.07 8.11 -12.66
CA GLN A 82 1.05 7.60 -13.45
C GLN A 82 1.08 6.08 -13.42
N GLN A 83 1.24 5.44 -14.58
CA GLN A 83 1.37 3.99 -14.66
C GLN A 83 2.70 3.53 -14.07
N SER A 84 2.65 2.82 -12.95
CA SER A 84 3.85 2.31 -12.27
C SER A 84 3.70 0.83 -11.92
N LYS A 85 4.84 0.16 -11.71
CA LYS A 85 4.87 -1.27 -11.37
C LYS A 85 4.38 -1.46 -9.94
N CYS A 86 3.51 -2.45 -9.74
CA CYS A 86 2.96 -2.80 -8.44
C CYS A 86 2.71 -4.31 -8.35
N LYS A 87 2.22 -4.77 -7.20
CA LYS A 87 1.70 -6.13 -7.04
C LYS A 87 0.18 -6.10 -7.07
N LYS A 88 -0.40 -7.05 -7.78
CA LYS A 88 -1.82 -7.41 -7.69
C LYS A 88 -1.95 -8.60 -6.74
N TRP A 89 -2.93 -8.55 -5.85
CA TRP A 89 -3.13 -9.54 -4.80
C TRP A 89 -4.39 -10.34 -5.05
N ILE A 90 -4.25 -11.66 -5.02
CA ILE A 90 -5.32 -12.62 -5.25
C ILE A 90 -5.36 -13.53 -4.02
N ARG A 91 -6.57 -13.85 -3.55
CA ARG A 91 -6.74 -14.75 -2.42
C ARG A 91 -6.35 -16.16 -2.88
N SER A 92 -5.46 -16.81 -2.15
CA SER A 92 -5.22 -18.24 -2.34
C SER A 92 -6.53 -18.96 -2.04
N GLU A 93 -6.99 -19.80 -2.96
CA GLU A 93 -8.11 -20.73 -2.69
C GLU A 93 -7.72 -21.78 -1.65
#